data_AF-A0A7S2QYR5-F1
#
_entry.id   AF-A0A7S2QYR5-F1
#
_cell.length_a   1.000
_cell.length_b   1.000
_cell.length_c   1.000
_cell.angle_alpha   90.00
_cell.angle_beta   90.00
_cell.angle_gamma   90.00
#
_symmetry.space_group_name_H-M   'P 1'
#
loop_
_entity.id
_entity.type
_entity.pdbx_description
1 polymer ?
#
loop_
_entity_poly.entity_id
_entity_poly.type
_entity_poly.pdbx_seq_one_letter_code
_entity_poly.pdbx_strand_id
1 'polypeptide(L)'
;TDALAAPSPAALRDRNEDDGRRVIQNSEKTAEALAPVGDALPRAVTLEDLTYDGEIIVASTASELDDAFDRLEALTSDEPTCGFDMEWKVTWKKGAGEAKTSLVQIAAASADLTRALVVLARVHTTGVTPRLKRWLRDAAIGKTGFNVRGDARKFERDYGVVAARVVELGMMARERVGTCPGANTWSLARVCEHVLKKNL
;
A
#
# COMPACT_ATOMS: atom_id res chain seq x y z
N THR A 1 24.74 -42.91 -35.23
CA THR A 1 24.33 -44.11 -35.97
C THR A 1 23.15 -44.70 -35.21
N ASP A 2 21.90 -44.71 -35.61
CA ASP A 2 21.13 -44.43 -36.81
C ASP A 2 19.70 -44.08 -36.29
N ALA A 3 19.08 -42.98 -36.70
CA ALA A 3 18.13 -42.88 -37.81
C ALA A 3 16.72 -43.48 -37.54
N LEU A 4 15.74 -42.55 -37.45
CA LEU A 4 14.41 -42.53 -38.10
C LEU A 4 13.55 -43.80 -38.16
N ALA A 5 12.30 -43.69 -37.72
CA ALA A 5 11.13 -43.81 -38.62
C ALA A 5 9.80 -43.52 -37.90
N ALA A 6 9.03 -42.58 -38.45
CA ALA A 6 7.59 -42.46 -38.24
C ALA A 6 6.85 -43.28 -39.32
N PRO A 7 5.57 -43.63 -39.10
CA PRO A 7 4.63 -43.85 -40.19
C PRO A 7 3.45 -42.87 -40.16
N SER A 8 2.99 -42.51 -41.35
CA SER A 8 1.78 -41.73 -41.68
C SER A 8 0.85 -42.62 -42.58
N PRO A 9 -0.23 -42.15 -43.22
CA PRO A 9 -1.63 -42.32 -42.78
C PRO A 9 -2.55 -43.04 -43.81
N ALA A 10 -3.73 -43.52 -43.39
CA ALA A 10 -4.91 -43.81 -44.24
C ALA A 10 -6.14 -44.00 -43.31
N ALA A 11 -7.22 -43.20 -43.35
CA ALA A 11 -8.24 -42.92 -44.37
C ALA A 11 -9.36 -43.99 -44.49
N LEU A 12 -10.57 -43.69 -43.96
CA LEU A 12 -11.91 -44.02 -44.50
C LEU A 12 -12.99 -43.41 -43.56
N ARG A 13 -13.64 -42.28 -43.90
CA ARG A 13 -14.94 -42.12 -44.63
C ARG A 13 -16.14 -42.83 -43.99
N ASP A 14 -17.11 -42.04 -43.51
CA ASP A 14 -18.47 -41.88 -44.10
C ASP A 14 -19.14 -40.67 -43.39
N ARG A 15 -19.45 -39.58 -44.09
CA ARG A 15 -20.74 -39.23 -44.71
C ARG A 15 -21.94 -39.32 -43.76
N ASN A 16 -22.56 -38.16 -43.51
CA ASN A 16 -24.00 -37.97 -43.73
C ASN A 16 -24.28 -36.47 -43.94
N GLU A 17 -24.72 -36.18 -45.16
CA GLU A 17 -25.42 -34.97 -45.56
C GLU A 17 -26.85 -35.04 -45.01
N ASP A 18 -27.39 -33.94 -44.50
CA ASP A 18 -28.84 -33.72 -44.54
C ASP A 18 -29.13 -32.25 -44.80
N ASP A 19 -30.00 -32.05 -45.78
CA ASP A 19 -30.27 -30.85 -46.54
C ASP A 19 -31.58 -30.24 -46.02
N GLY A 20 -31.49 -29.07 -45.38
CA GLY A 20 -32.59 -28.47 -44.63
C GLY A 20 -32.77 -27.00 -44.94
N ARG A 21 -33.26 -26.70 -46.14
CA ARG A 21 -33.72 -25.37 -46.61
C ARG A 21 -34.45 -24.60 -45.50
N ARG A 22 -33.96 -23.40 -45.15
CA ARG A 22 -34.74 -22.40 -44.42
C ARG A 22 -34.63 -21.02 -45.08
N VAL A 23 -35.70 -20.74 -45.81
CA VAL A 23 -36.35 -19.47 -46.19
C VAL A 23 -35.62 -18.18 -45.78
N ILE A 24 -35.26 -17.41 -46.80
CA ILE A 24 -34.90 -15.99 -46.75
C ILE A 24 -36.16 -15.17 -46.49
N GLN A 25 -36.18 -14.39 -45.40
CA GLN A 25 -37.11 -13.27 -45.23
C GLN A 25 -36.31 -11.97 -45.31
N ASN A 26 -36.58 -11.18 -46.35
CA ASN A 26 -36.18 -9.80 -46.45
C ASN A 26 -37.05 -8.97 -45.50
N SER A 27 -36.45 -8.39 -44.46
CA SER A 27 -37.06 -7.32 -43.69
C SER A 27 -36.37 -6.00 -44.03
N GLU A 28 -37.20 -5.01 -44.35
CA GLU A 28 -36.84 -3.69 -44.84
C GLU A 28 -35.98 -2.90 -43.83
N LYS A 29 -35.06 -2.09 -44.38
CA LYS A 29 -34.28 -1.08 -43.66
C LYS A 29 -35.21 -0.08 -42.98
N THR A 30 -35.14 0.01 -41.66
CA THR A 30 -35.47 1.23 -40.91
C THR A 30 -34.17 1.80 -40.40
N ALA A 31 -33.74 2.95 -40.94
CA ALA A 31 -32.60 3.69 -40.42
C ALA A 31 -33.03 4.36 -39.11
N GLU A 32 -32.73 3.73 -37.98
CA GLU A 32 -32.78 4.40 -36.69
C GLU A 32 -31.65 5.43 -36.64
N ALA A 33 -32.03 6.68 -36.38
CA ALA A 33 -31.11 7.78 -36.18
C ALA A 33 -30.21 7.46 -34.98
N LEU A 34 -28.91 7.28 -35.23
CA LEU A 34 -27.87 7.32 -34.21
C LEU A 34 -27.97 8.67 -33.49
N ALA A 35 -28.42 8.65 -32.24
CA ALA A 35 -28.26 9.78 -31.34
C ALA A 35 -26.76 10.13 -31.29
N PRO A 36 -26.37 11.42 -31.28
CA PRO A 36 -24.98 11.78 -31.14
C PRO A 36 -24.50 11.24 -29.79
N VAL A 37 -23.61 10.25 -29.83
CA VAL A 37 -22.78 9.89 -28.69
C VAL A 37 -21.91 11.11 -28.45
N GLY A 38 -22.36 11.97 -27.53
CA GLY A 38 -21.56 13.07 -27.05
C GLY A 38 -20.30 12.48 -26.45
N ASP A 39 -19.19 12.62 -27.17
CA ASP A 39 -17.85 12.34 -26.70
C ASP A 39 -17.53 13.28 -25.52
N ALA A 40 -17.93 12.83 -24.33
CA ALA A 40 -17.15 13.07 -23.14
C ALA A 40 -16.77 11.67 -22.62
N LEU A 41 -15.55 11.24 -22.95
CA LEU A 41 -14.87 10.23 -22.14
C LEU A 41 -15.12 10.61 -20.67
N PRO A 42 -15.54 9.68 -19.80
CA PRO A 42 -15.78 10.01 -18.39
C PRO A 42 -14.54 10.75 -17.90
N ARG A 43 -14.74 12.00 -17.45
CA ARG A 43 -13.69 12.84 -16.93
C ARG A 43 -12.88 11.96 -15.99
N ALA A 44 -11.58 11.78 -16.25
CA ALA A 44 -10.71 11.05 -15.35
C ALA A 44 -11.03 11.56 -13.94
N VAL A 45 -11.53 10.68 -13.08
CA VAL A 45 -11.95 11.09 -11.74
C VAL A 45 -10.67 11.53 -11.04
N THR A 46 -10.47 12.84 -10.97
CA THR A 46 -9.38 13.42 -10.20
C THR A 46 -9.75 13.22 -8.74
N LEU A 47 -9.11 12.24 -8.10
CA LEU A 47 -9.27 12.03 -6.67
C LEU A 47 -8.71 13.24 -5.91
N GLU A 48 -9.29 13.53 -4.76
CA GLU A 48 -8.75 14.55 -3.86
C GLU A 48 -7.46 14.06 -3.22
N ASP A 49 -6.55 14.99 -2.90
CA ASP A 49 -5.34 14.66 -2.18
C ASP A 49 -5.63 14.32 -0.72
N LEU A 50 -4.90 13.36 -0.18
CA LEU A 50 -4.93 12.96 1.21
C LEU A 50 -4.18 14.01 2.02
N THR A 51 -4.94 14.84 2.73
CA THR A 51 -4.41 15.78 3.71
C THR A 51 -4.60 15.24 5.12
N TYR A 52 -3.65 15.58 6.00
CA TYR A 52 -3.80 15.40 7.43
C TYR A 52 -4.01 16.77 8.08
N ASP A 53 -5.16 16.93 8.73
CA ASP A 53 -5.60 18.16 9.40
C ASP A 53 -5.65 18.01 10.94
N GLY A 54 -5.27 16.83 11.44
CA GLY A 54 -5.17 16.55 12.86
C GLY A 54 -3.95 17.20 13.52
N GLU A 55 -3.79 16.92 14.81
CA GLU A 55 -2.71 17.51 15.59
C GLU A 55 -1.35 16.86 15.24
N ILE A 56 -0.31 17.70 15.21
CA ILE A 56 1.09 17.28 15.03
C ILE A 56 1.92 17.82 16.18
N ILE A 57 2.61 16.93 16.90
CA ILE A 57 3.60 17.30 17.92
C ILE A 57 5.00 17.07 17.36
N VAL A 58 5.84 18.10 17.37
CA VAL A 58 7.27 17.98 17.04
C VAL A 58 8.08 17.89 18.33
N ALA A 59 8.57 16.70 18.66
CA ALA A 59 9.40 16.50 19.84
C ALA A 59 10.88 16.69 19.47
N SER A 60 11.52 17.72 20.04
CA SER A 60 12.93 18.06 19.83
C SER A 60 13.80 17.74 21.04
N THR A 61 13.21 17.56 22.23
CA THR A 61 13.89 17.07 23.44
C THR A 61 13.36 15.71 23.91
N ALA A 62 14.12 15.02 24.77
CA ALA A 62 13.69 13.76 25.35
C ALA A 62 12.41 13.90 26.21
N SER A 63 12.29 15.00 26.96
CA SER A 63 11.09 15.28 27.79
C SER A 63 9.87 15.50 26.92
N GLU A 64 9.97 16.33 25.87
CA GLU A 64 8.86 16.55 24.93
C GLU A 64 8.41 15.26 24.24
N LEU A 65 9.35 14.36 23.94
CA LEU A 65 9.03 13.07 23.36
C LEU A 65 8.29 12.18 24.36
N ASP A 66 8.73 12.17 25.61
CA ASP A 66 8.06 11.41 26.67
C ASP A 66 6.64 11.96 26.94
N ASP A 67 6.46 13.29 26.97
CA ASP A 67 5.14 13.93 27.09
C ASP A 67 4.23 13.60 25.88
N ALA A 68 4.81 13.55 24.68
CA ALA A 68 4.07 13.17 23.46
C ALA A 68 3.59 11.71 23.52
N PHE A 69 4.37 10.81 24.13
CA PHE A 69 3.94 9.44 24.35
C PHE A 69 2.77 9.32 25.32
N ASP A 70 2.70 10.15 26.38
CA ASP A 70 1.52 10.17 27.26
C ASP A 70 0.25 10.49 26.46
N ARG A 71 0.36 11.41 25.49
CA ARG A 71 -0.76 11.80 24.63
C ARG A 71 -1.14 10.73 23.61
N LEU A 72 -0.16 10.02 23.05
CA LEU A 72 -0.41 8.86 22.18
C LEU A 72 -1.15 7.77 22.97
N GLU A 73 -0.65 7.42 24.16
CA GLU A 73 -1.23 6.36 25.01
C GLU A 73 -2.65 6.71 25.45
N ALA A 74 -2.94 7.98 25.73
CA ALA A 74 -4.29 8.46 26.06
C ALA A 74 -5.29 8.44 24.90
N LEU A 75 -4.84 8.28 23.64
CA LEU A 75 -5.70 8.15 22.46
C LEU A 75 -6.01 6.69 22.12
N THR A 76 -5.12 5.78 22.50
CA THR A 76 -5.16 4.39 22.10
C THR A 76 -5.99 3.51 23.03
N SER A 77 -6.54 2.42 22.49
CA SER A 77 -7.20 1.36 23.27
C SER A 77 -6.21 0.25 23.68
N ASP A 78 -6.72 -0.81 24.31
CA ASP A 78 -5.96 -2.04 24.51
C ASP A 78 -5.48 -2.62 23.17
N GLU A 79 -4.20 -2.98 23.10
CA GLU A 79 -3.46 -3.50 21.91
C GLU A 79 -3.48 -2.63 20.65
N PRO A 80 -3.07 -1.35 20.74
CA PRO A 80 -3.25 -0.41 19.64
C PRO A 80 -2.38 -0.72 18.43
N THR A 81 -2.80 -0.18 17.30
CA THR A 81 -2.01 -0.15 16.08
C THR A 81 -1.73 1.30 15.71
N CYS A 82 -0.45 1.63 15.53
CA CYS A 82 -0.01 2.96 15.20
C CYS A 82 0.68 2.98 13.84
N GLY A 83 0.45 4.03 13.07
CA GLY A 83 1.26 4.34 11.89
C GLY A 83 2.70 4.59 12.30
N PHE A 84 3.65 4.07 11.52
CA PHE A 84 5.08 4.18 11.78
C PHE A 84 5.82 4.42 10.47
N ASP A 85 6.62 5.49 10.45
CA ASP A 85 7.49 5.86 9.32
C ASP A 85 8.76 6.57 9.82
N MET A 86 9.77 6.70 8.96
CA MET A 86 11.10 7.17 9.33
C MET A 86 11.75 8.01 8.21
N GLU A 87 12.47 9.07 8.60
CA GLU A 87 13.18 9.92 7.64
C GLU A 87 14.67 10.08 7.98
N TRP A 88 15.52 10.06 6.95
CA TRP A 88 16.97 10.24 7.04
C TRP A 88 17.51 11.10 5.91
N LYS A 89 18.66 11.70 6.15
CA LYS A 89 19.34 12.51 5.12
C LYS A 89 19.82 11.62 3.97
N VAL A 90 19.36 11.93 2.76
CA VAL A 90 19.87 11.30 1.54
C VAL A 90 21.31 11.73 1.29
N THR A 91 22.19 10.74 1.04
CA THR A 91 23.61 10.98 0.74
C THR A 91 23.93 10.50 -0.66
N TRP A 92 24.28 11.43 -1.56
CA TRP A 92 24.56 11.15 -2.97
C TRP A 92 26.02 10.72 -3.25
N LYS A 93 26.86 10.65 -2.20
CA LYS A 93 28.25 10.25 -2.33
C LYS A 93 28.36 8.74 -2.44
N LYS A 94 28.90 8.26 -3.57
CA LYS A 94 29.13 6.83 -3.83
C LYS A 94 29.89 6.18 -2.66
N GLY A 95 29.34 5.10 -2.11
CA GLY A 95 29.92 4.34 -1.00
C GLY A 95 29.75 4.95 0.40
N ALA A 96 29.07 6.09 0.54
CA ALA A 96 28.88 6.72 1.86
C ALA A 96 27.83 6.01 2.74
N GLY A 97 27.04 5.09 2.18
CA GLY A 97 25.93 4.45 2.86
C GLY A 97 24.78 5.42 3.15
N GLU A 98 23.76 4.92 3.84
CA GLU A 98 22.65 5.74 4.31
C GLU A 98 23.05 6.48 5.60
N ALA A 99 22.60 7.73 5.73
CA ALA A 99 22.68 8.41 7.02
C ALA A 99 21.81 7.66 8.05
N LYS A 100 22.15 7.82 9.32
CA LYS A 100 21.27 7.38 10.40
C LYS A 100 19.92 8.07 10.29
N THR A 101 18.86 7.36 10.68
CA THR A 101 17.54 7.94 10.88
C THR A 101 17.63 9.23 11.70
N SER A 102 16.91 10.25 11.26
CA SER A 102 16.87 11.56 11.91
C SER A 102 15.50 11.87 12.50
N LEU A 103 14.45 11.28 11.95
CA LEU A 103 13.08 11.47 12.38
C LEU A 103 12.38 10.11 12.43
N VAL A 104 11.57 9.91 13.46
CA VAL A 104 10.58 8.84 13.54
C VAL A 104 9.21 9.50 13.59
N GLN A 105 8.27 9.01 12.80
CA GLN A 105 6.89 9.51 12.74
C GLN A 105 5.97 8.43 13.32
N ILE A 106 5.11 8.81 14.27
CA ILE A 106 4.17 7.90 14.92
C ILE A 106 2.78 8.49 14.82
N ALA A 107 1.86 7.82 14.14
CA ALA A 107 0.47 8.23 14.04
C ALA A 107 -0.41 7.33 14.91
N ALA A 108 -1.25 7.92 15.74
CA ALA A 108 -2.29 7.22 16.50
C ALA A 108 -3.64 7.91 16.34
N ALA A 109 -4.70 7.15 16.46
CA ALA A 109 -6.07 7.65 16.45
C ALA A 109 -6.91 6.92 17.50
N SER A 110 -7.96 7.59 17.97
CA SER A 110 -9.03 6.94 18.73
C SER A 110 -9.75 5.91 17.88
N ALA A 111 -10.38 4.92 18.53
CA ALA A 111 -11.05 3.82 17.83
C ALA A 111 -12.20 4.29 16.91
N ASP A 112 -12.84 5.41 17.24
CA ASP A 112 -13.89 6.05 16.44
C ASP A 112 -13.35 7.02 15.36
N LEU A 113 -12.02 7.16 15.27
CA LEU A 113 -11.29 8.04 14.36
C LEU A 113 -11.62 9.53 14.51
N THR A 114 -12.28 9.95 15.60
CA THR A 114 -12.63 11.37 15.82
C THR A 114 -11.45 12.19 16.34
N ARG A 115 -10.43 11.53 16.89
CA ARG A 115 -9.21 12.15 17.39
C ARG A 115 -8.01 11.44 16.79
N ALA A 116 -7.05 12.21 16.30
CA ALA A 116 -5.79 11.69 15.78
C ALA A 116 -4.63 12.58 16.22
N LEU A 117 -3.46 11.97 16.37
CA LEU A 117 -2.21 12.63 16.70
C LEU A 117 -1.08 12.01 15.90
N VAL A 118 -0.25 12.88 15.32
CA VAL A 118 1.04 12.52 14.75
C VAL A 118 2.15 13.09 15.63
N VAL A 119 3.07 12.23 16.07
CA VAL A 119 4.30 12.62 16.77
C VAL A 119 5.46 12.53 15.80
N LEU A 120 6.15 13.65 15.61
CA LEU A 120 7.39 13.78 14.85
C LEU A 120 8.57 13.80 15.85
N ALA A 121 9.10 12.61 16.14
CA ALA A 121 10.20 12.42 17.07
C ALA A 121 11.55 12.67 16.37
N ARG A 122 12.17 13.82 16.64
CA ARG A 122 13.48 14.20 16.07
C ARG A 122 14.61 13.44 16.77
N VAL A 123 14.75 12.15 16.48
CA VAL A 123 15.74 11.25 17.10
C VAL A 123 17.19 11.73 17.00
N HIS A 124 17.51 12.61 16.04
CA HIS A 124 18.83 13.25 15.97
C HIS A 124 19.10 14.29 17.07
N THR A 125 18.05 14.90 17.66
CA THR A 125 18.17 15.83 18.80
C THR A 125 17.75 15.21 20.12
N THR A 126 16.66 14.43 20.13
CA THR A 126 16.15 13.76 21.33
C THR A 126 17.02 12.59 21.77
N GLY A 127 17.76 11.99 20.82
CA GLY A 127 18.28 10.63 20.95
C GLY A 127 17.17 9.58 20.93
N VAL A 128 17.55 8.31 21.01
CA VAL A 128 16.59 7.20 21.15
C VAL A 128 16.31 6.99 22.65
N THR A 129 15.24 7.60 23.14
CA THR A 129 14.88 7.60 24.56
C THR A 129 14.51 6.18 25.05
N PRO A 130 14.66 5.88 26.36
CA PRO A 130 14.21 4.60 26.91
C PRO A 130 12.74 4.30 26.62
N ARG A 131 11.86 5.32 26.63
CA ARG A 131 10.44 5.17 26.34
C ARG A 131 10.20 4.77 24.88
N LEU A 132 10.84 5.45 23.91
CA LEU A 132 10.78 5.06 22.49
C LEU A 132 11.28 3.62 22.27
N LYS A 133 12.37 3.21 22.96
CA LYS A 133 12.86 1.81 22.88
C LYS A 133 11.84 0.80 23.40
N ARG A 134 11.20 1.10 24.53
CA ARG A 134 10.15 0.22 25.11
C ARG A 134 8.97 0.14 24.15
N TRP A 135 8.48 1.26 23.66
CA TRP A 135 7.37 1.31 22.70
C TRP A 135 7.67 0.51 21.42
N LEU A 136 8.87 0.65 20.85
CA LEU A 136 9.28 -0.11 19.67
C LEU A 136 9.32 -1.63 19.93
N ARG A 137 9.80 -2.05 21.11
CA ARG A 137 9.92 -3.46 21.51
C ARG A 137 8.61 -4.08 22.01
N ASP A 138 7.61 -3.26 22.29
CA ASP A 138 6.34 -3.74 22.80
C ASP A 138 5.58 -4.52 21.72
N ALA A 139 5.36 -5.81 21.96
CA ALA A 139 4.63 -6.67 21.05
C ALA A 139 3.11 -6.46 21.14
N ALA A 140 2.60 -5.78 22.17
CA ALA A 140 1.18 -5.41 22.27
C ALA A 140 0.82 -4.23 21.34
N ILE A 141 1.80 -3.48 20.84
CA ILE A 141 1.58 -2.32 19.97
C ILE A 141 2.01 -2.63 18.54
N GLY A 142 1.06 -2.57 17.60
CA GLY A 142 1.33 -2.78 16.18
C GLY A 142 1.97 -1.54 15.54
N LYS A 143 3.04 -1.75 14.75
CA LYS A 143 3.69 -0.69 13.96
C LYS A 143 3.34 -0.92 12.49
N THR A 144 2.39 -0.14 11.96
CA THR A 144 1.93 -0.28 10.57
C THR A 144 2.59 0.74 9.65
N GLY A 145 2.93 0.30 8.46
CA GLY A 145 3.35 1.19 7.37
C GLY A 145 3.52 0.40 6.09
N PHE A 146 3.89 1.10 5.02
CA PHE A 146 4.23 0.48 3.75
C PHE A 146 5.75 0.35 3.65
N ASN A 147 6.26 -0.85 3.40
CA ASN A 147 7.68 -1.18 3.50
C ASN A 147 8.27 -0.97 4.92
N VAL A 148 7.41 -1.01 5.94
CA VAL A 148 7.75 -0.76 7.35
C VAL A 148 8.73 -1.79 7.93
N ARG A 149 8.80 -2.98 7.35
CA ARG A 149 9.83 -3.97 7.70
C ARG A 149 11.24 -3.49 7.31
N GLY A 150 11.35 -2.71 6.23
CA GLY A 150 12.58 -2.04 5.84
C GLY A 150 13.01 -1.02 6.90
N ASP A 151 12.06 -0.20 7.36
CA ASP A 151 12.30 0.82 8.39
C ASP A 151 12.72 0.19 9.71
N ALA A 152 12.05 -0.88 10.14
CA ALA A 152 12.41 -1.63 11.34
C ALA A 152 13.84 -2.18 11.29
N ARG A 153 14.24 -2.80 10.17
CA ARG A 153 15.62 -3.31 9.96
C ARG A 153 16.64 -2.18 9.93
N LYS A 154 16.30 -1.05 9.33
CA LYS A 154 17.15 0.15 9.34
C LYS A 154 17.31 0.71 10.74
N PHE A 155 16.23 0.81 11.51
CA PHE A 155 16.29 1.30 12.88
C PHE A 155 17.14 0.40 13.78
N GLU A 156 17.02 -0.94 13.60
CA GLU A 156 17.89 -1.90 14.26
C GLU A 156 19.36 -1.67 13.91
N ARG A 157 19.70 -1.50 12.63
CA ARG A 157 21.07 -1.21 12.19
C ARG A 157 21.59 0.12 12.76
N ASP A 158 20.75 1.15 12.77
CA ASP A 158 21.18 2.50 13.14
C ASP A 158 21.34 2.67 14.67
N TYR A 159 20.55 1.92 15.47
CA TYR A 159 20.44 2.12 16.92
C TYR A 159 20.43 0.84 17.80
N GLY A 160 20.48 -0.36 17.22
CA GLY A 160 20.45 -1.62 17.96
C GLY A 160 19.10 -1.93 18.61
N VAL A 161 18.00 -1.41 18.04
CA VAL A 161 16.65 -1.59 18.58
C VAL A 161 15.80 -2.38 17.59
N VAL A 162 15.47 -3.61 17.95
CA VAL A 162 14.55 -4.46 17.20
C VAL A 162 13.11 -4.07 17.53
N ALA A 163 12.33 -3.69 16.51
CA ALA A 163 10.90 -3.42 16.68
C ALA A 163 10.09 -4.72 16.69
N ALA A 164 9.14 -4.83 17.62
CA ALA A 164 8.18 -5.93 17.70
C ALA A 164 6.86 -5.57 17.00
N ARG A 165 6.11 -6.60 16.57
CA ARG A 165 4.78 -6.49 15.92
C ARG A 165 4.76 -5.46 14.77
N VAL A 166 5.64 -5.64 13.80
CA VAL A 166 5.70 -4.84 12.56
C VAL A 166 4.69 -5.37 11.55
N VAL A 167 3.73 -4.54 11.15
CA VAL A 167 2.58 -4.91 10.32
C VAL A 167 2.70 -4.26 8.93
N GLU A 168 3.00 -5.08 7.94
CA GLU A 168 3.29 -4.63 6.56
C GLU A 168 1.99 -4.42 5.77
N LEU A 169 1.66 -3.16 5.46
CA LEU A 169 0.43 -2.82 4.72
C LEU A 169 0.42 -3.41 3.31
N GLY A 170 1.58 -3.50 2.63
CA GLY A 170 1.64 -4.10 1.30
C GLY A 170 1.31 -5.60 1.29
N MET A 171 1.65 -6.31 2.37
CA MET A 171 1.29 -7.71 2.57
C MET A 171 -0.21 -7.84 2.84
N MET A 172 -0.77 -7.00 3.73
CA MET A 172 -2.20 -6.99 4.01
C MET A 172 -3.04 -6.67 2.75
N ALA A 173 -2.61 -5.70 1.95
CA ALA A 173 -3.27 -5.36 0.69
C ALA A 173 -3.28 -6.56 -0.27
N ARG A 174 -2.15 -7.26 -0.40
CA ARG A 174 -2.07 -8.48 -1.21
C ARG A 174 -2.95 -9.60 -0.68
N GLU A 175 -3.00 -9.82 0.62
CA GLU A 175 -3.82 -10.88 1.23
C GLU A 175 -5.32 -10.60 1.09
N ARG A 176 -5.74 -9.34 1.19
CA ARG A 176 -7.16 -8.95 1.16
C ARG A 176 -7.70 -8.72 -0.24
N VAL A 177 -6.87 -8.23 -1.16
CA VAL A 177 -7.30 -7.78 -2.50
C VAL A 177 -6.61 -8.56 -3.62
N GLY A 178 -5.46 -9.17 -3.36
CA GLY A 178 -4.66 -9.87 -4.38
C GLY A 178 -3.72 -8.91 -5.13
N THR A 179 -3.74 -8.98 -6.46
CA THR A 179 -2.95 -8.09 -7.32
C THR A 179 -3.49 -6.66 -7.24
N CYS A 180 -2.60 -5.67 -7.32
CA CYS A 180 -2.99 -4.27 -7.29
C CYS A 180 -3.88 -3.94 -8.51
N PRO A 181 -5.12 -3.45 -8.33
CA PRO A 181 -6.01 -3.19 -9.47
C PRO A 181 -5.46 -2.09 -10.37
N GLY A 182 -5.07 -2.39 -11.60
CA GLY A 182 -4.53 -1.40 -12.55
C GLY A 182 -3.06 -1.04 -12.32
N ALA A 183 -2.28 -1.84 -11.57
CA ALA A 183 -0.84 -1.69 -11.46
C ALA A 183 -0.14 -3.03 -11.21
N ASN A 184 1.17 -3.09 -11.48
CA ASN A 184 1.95 -4.32 -11.28
C ASN A 184 2.31 -4.58 -9.81
N THR A 185 2.35 -3.54 -8.97
CA THR A 185 2.76 -3.64 -7.56
C THR A 185 1.94 -2.70 -6.67
N TRP A 186 1.75 -3.09 -5.41
CA TRP A 186 1.23 -2.19 -4.38
C TRP A 186 2.28 -1.12 -4.04
N SER A 187 1.81 0.07 -3.66
CA SER A 187 2.57 1.16 -3.03
C SER A 187 1.66 1.82 -1.98
N LEU A 188 2.20 2.66 -1.09
CA LEU A 188 1.37 3.39 -0.13
C LEU A 188 0.32 4.25 -0.88
N ALA A 189 0.72 4.95 -1.94
CA ALA A 189 -0.18 5.72 -2.79
C ALA A 189 -1.32 4.87 -3.36
N ARG A 190 -1.04 3.64 -3.83
CA ARG A 190 -2.08 2.76 -4.36
C ARG A 190 -2.97 2.16 -3.27
N VAL A 191 -2.46 1.97 -2.06
CA VAL A 191 -3.28 1.60 -0.89
C VAL A 191 -4.22 2.76 -0.53
N CYS A 192 -3.73 4.00 -0.46
CA CYS A 192 -4.54 5.20 -0.22
C CYS A 192 -5.62 5.38 -1.30
N GLU A 193 -5.25 5.26 -2.57
CA GLU A 193 -6.19 5.36 -3.68
C GLU A 193 -7.27 4.28 -3.60
N HIS A 194 -6.87 3.03 -3.33
CA HIS A 194 -7.80 1.91 -3.30
C HIS A 194 -8.76 1.97 -2.10
N VAL A 195 -8.24 2.26 -0.90
CA VAL A 195 -8.98 2.20 0.36
C VAL A 195 -9.70 3.52 0.67
N LEU A 196 -9.00 4.64 0.51
CA LEU A 196 -9.49 5.97 0.90
C LEU A 196 -10.09 6.76 -0.26
N LYS A 197 -9.89 6.32 -1.51
CA LYS A 197 -10.28 7.06 -2.72
C LYS A 197 -9.65 8.45 -2.78
N LYS A 198 -8.39 8.54 -2.33
CA LYS A 198 -7.58 9.77 -2.32
C LYS A 198 -6.20 9.53 -2.90
N ASN A 199 -5.62 10.58 -3.49
CA ASN A 199 -4.22 10.58 -3.91
C ASN A 199 -3.31 10.83 -2.71
N LEU A 200 -2.12 10.23 -2.71
CA LEU A 200 -1.08 10.50 -1.70
C LEU A 200 -0.02 11.42 -2.29
#